data_AF-A0A376TIZ1-F1
#
_entry.id   AF-A0A376TIZ1-F1
#
_cell.length_a   1.000
_cell.length_b   1.000
_cell.length_c   1.000
_cell.angle_alpha   90.00
_cell.angle_beta   90.00
_cell.angle_gamma   90.00
#
_symmetry.space_group_name_H-M   'P 1'
#
loop_
_entity.id
_entity.type
_entity.pdbx_description
1 polymer ?
#
loop_
_entity_poly.entity_id
_entity_poly.type
_entity_poly.pdbx_seq_one_letter_code
_entity_poly.pdbx_strand_id
1 'polypeptide(L)'
;MRRVFWLVAAALLLAGCAGEKGIVEKEGYQLDTRRQAQAAYPRIKVLVIHYTADDFDSSLATLTDKQVSSHYLVPAVPPRYNGKTAHLATGAGTRTGLACGD
;
A
#
# COMPACT_ATOMS: atom_id res chain seq x y z
N MET A 1 21.82 39.10 22.56
CA MET A 1 22.18 37.98 21.64
C MET A 1 22.19 36.61 22.34
N ARG A 2 23.00 36.38 23.39
CA ARG A 2 23.17 35.05 24.02
C ARG A 2 21.92 34.45 24.70
N ARG A 3 21.06 35.29 25.28
CA ARG A 3 19.79 34.86 25.91
C ARG A 3 18.75 34.39 24.90
N VAL A 4 18.64 35.09 23.76
CA VAL A 4 17.74 34.70 22.67
C VAL A 4 18.16 33.36 22.07
N PHE A 5 19.47 33.14 21.93
CA PHE A 5 20.00 31.86 21.46
C PHE A 5 19.63 30.69 22.37
N TRP A 6 19.68 30.89 23.70
CA TRP A 6 19.25 29.90 24.69
C TRP A 6 17.75 29.60 24.64
N LEU A 7 16.92 30.63 24.42
CA LEU A 7 15.47 30.45 24.29
C LEU A 7 15.10 29.67 23.02
N VAL A 8 15.77 29.94 21.90
CA VAL A 8 15.56 29.20 20.64
C VAL A 8 15.98 27.74 20.78
N ALA A 9 17.13 27.48 21.42
CA ALA A 9 17.59 26.12 21.68
C ALA A 9 16.63 25.33 22.59
N ALA A 10 16.09 25.99 23.63
CA ALA A 10 15.10 25.38 24.51
C ALA A 10 13.79 25.07 23.76
N ALA A 11 13.30 25.99 22.92
CA ALA A 11 12.10 25.77 22.13
C ALA A 11 12.23 24.60 21.14
N LEU A 12 13.40 24.44 20.52
CA LEU A 12 13.72 23.29 19.65
C LEU A 12 13.72 21.96 20.41
N LEU A 13 14.21 21.94 21.65
CA LEU A 13 14.16 20.72 22.49
C LEU A 13 12.71 20.33 22.84
N LEU A 14 11.84 21.30 23.18
CA LEU A 14 10.44 21.01 23.52
C LEU A 14 9.63 20.51 22.31
N ALA A 15 9.89 21.04 21.11
CA ALA A 15 9.23 20.58 19.89
C ALA A 15 9.57 19.12 19.53
N GLY A 16 10.71 18.60 19.98
CA GLY A 16 11.10 17.20 19.81
C GLY A 16 10.36 16.22 20.73
N CYS A 17 9.85 16.67 21.87
CA CYS A 17 9.20 15.81 22.88
C CYS A 17 7.70 15.55 22.61
N ALA A 18 7.01 16.43 21.87
CA ALA A 18 5.57 16.29 21.60
C ALA A 18 5.22 15.32 20.44
N GLY A 19 6.22 14.71 19.82
CA GLY A 19 6.04 13.79 18.69
C GLY A 19 5.78 12.36 19.12
N GLU A 20 4.68 12.06 19.78
CA GLU A 20 4.22 10.68 19.99
C GLU A 20 3.71 10.07 18.67
N LYS A 21 4.65 9.75 17.79
CA LYS A 21 4.39 9.09 16.51
C LYS A 21 4.07 7.63 16.78
N GLY A 22 2.80 7.24 16.72
CA GLY A 22 2.41 5.84 16.74
C GLY A 22 1.06 5.50 17.33
N ILE A 23 0.36 6.43 17.97
CA ILE A 23 -1.04 6.21 18.37
C ILE A 23 -1.94 6.67 17.24
N VAL A 24 -2.69 5.74 16.66
CA VAL A 24 -3.72 6.02 15.65
C VAL A 24 -5.07 5.97 16.35
N GLU A 25 -5.73 7.11 16.46
CA GLU A 25 -7.11 7.14 16.96
C GLU A 25 -8.07 6.54 15.93
N LYS A 26 -8.95 5.66 16.41
CA LYS A 26 -10.06 5.06 15.68
C LYS A 26 -11.34 5.32 16.46
N GLU A 27 -12.48 5.22 15.80
CA GLU A 27 -13.77 5.38 16.47
C GLU A 27 -13.93 4.28 17.54
N GLY A 28 -13.86 4.70 18.82
CA GLY A 28 -14.04 3.84 19.99
C GLY A 28 -12.77 3.17 20.55
N TYR A 29 -11.59 3.34 19.94
CA TYR A 29 -10.33 2.79 20.47
C TYR A 29 -9.09 3.49 19.94
N GLN A 30 -7.97 3.34 20.64
CA GLN A 30 -6.67 3.85 20.22
C GLN A 30 -5.77 2.66 19.83
N LEU A 31 -5.12 2.76 18.67
CA LEU A 31 -4.24 1.72 18.15
C LEU A 31 -2.78 2.15 18.32
N ASP A 32 -2.07 1.46 19.22
CA ASP A 32 -0.63 1.68 19.44
C ASP A 32 0.21 0.87 18.43
N THR A 33 0.80 1.59 17.47
CA THR A 33 1.72 1.04 16.45
C THR A 33 3.20 1.16 16.83
N ARG A 34 3.52 1.63 18.05
CA ARG A 34 4.92 1.84 18.49
C ARG A 34 5.69 0.53 18.60
N ARG A 35 5.00 -0.58 18.87
CA ARG A 35 5.58 -1.93 18.96
C ARG A 35 5.22 -2.76 17.72
N GLN A 36 5.97 -2.58 16.64
CA GLN A 36 5.83 -3.47 15.47
C GLN A 36 6.54 -4.80 15.75
N ALA A 37 5.83 -5.90 15.52
CA ALA A 37 6.42 -7.23 15.59
C ALA A 37 7.48 -7.38 14.49
N GLN A 38 8.65 -7.91 14.84
CA GLN A 38 9.72 -8.18 13.87
C GLN A 38 9.31 -9.26 12.84
N ALA A 39 8.36 -10.12 13.19
CA ALA A 39 7.84 -11.21 12.37
C ALA A 39 6.67 -10.79 11.45
N ALA A 40 6.73 -9.59 10.86
CA ALA A 40 5.76 -9.13 9.87
C ALA A 40 6.23 -9.53 8.47
N TYR A 41 5.81 -10.70 8.00
CA TYR A 41 6.22 -11.22 6.70
C TYR A 41 5.25 -10.81 5.58
N PRO A 42 5.75 -10.62 4.34
CA PRO A 42 4.90 -10.42 3.18
C PRO A 42 3.89 -11.57 3.02
N ARG A 43 2.63 -11.23 2.72
CA ARG A 43 1.58 -12.22 2.47
C ARG A 43 1.71 -12.89 1.10
N ILE A 44 2.38 -12.24 0.14
CA ILE A 44 2.61 -12.75 -1.22
C ILE A 44 3.98 -13.42 -1.25
N LYS A 45 4.01 -14.74 -1.47
CA LYS A 45 5.23 -15.55 -1.47
C LYS A 45 5.57 -16.16 -2.84
N VAL A 46 4.63 -16.12 -3.77
CA VAL A 46 4.73 -16.77 -5.08
C VAL A 46 4.24 -15.81 -6.15
N LEU A 47 4.97 -15.72 -7.25
CA LEU A 47 4.58 -15.02 -8.47
C LEU A 47 4.33 -16.07 -9.55
N VAL A 48 3.12 -16.07 -10.12
CA VAL A 48 2.73 -17.00 -11.19
C VAL A 48 2.57 -16.21 -12.49
N ILE A 49 3.19 -16.69 -13.57
CA ILE A 49 3.12 -16.07 -14.88
C ILE A 49 2.22 -16.92 -15.77
N HIS A 50 1.15 -16.31 -16.29
CA HIS A 50 0.24 -16.92 -17.25
C HIS A 50 0.30 -16.16 -18.58
N TYR A 51 0.20 -16.87 -19.70
CA TYR A 51 -0.08 -16.25 -21.00
C TYR A 51 -1.58 -16.29 -21.26
N THR A 52 -2.13 -15.21 -21.82
CA THR A 52 -3.50 -15.20 -22.31
C THR A 52 -3.48 -15.75 -23.73
N ALA A 53 -4.29 -16.77 -24.00
CA ALA A 53 -4.39 -17.37 -25.34
C ALA A 53 -5.30 -16.59 -26.29
N ASP A 54 -5.63 -15.35 -25.92
CA ASP A 54 -6.64 -14.50 -26.55
C ASP A 54 -6.15 -13.06 -26.67
N ASP A 55 -6.85 -12.22 -27.43
CA ASP A 55 -6.54 -10.80 -27.58
C ASP A 55 -6.70 -10.02 -26.26
N PHE A 56 -6.14 -8.81 -26.19
CA PHE A 56 -6.09 -8.04 -24.95
C PHE A 56 -7.47 -7.66 -24.40
N ASP A 57 -8.43 -7.32 -25.26
CA ASP A 57 -9.76 -6.88 -24.85
C ASP A 57 -10.61 -8.06 -24.38
N SER A 58 -10.54 -9.18 -25.10
CA SER A 58 -11.17 -10.45 -24.72
C SER A 58 -10.58 -11.01 -23.42
N SER A 59 -9.26 -10.92 -23.27
CA SER A 59 -8.55 -11.29 -22.03
C SER A 59 -8.95 -10.40 -20.86
N LEU A 60 -9.04 -9.10 -21.07
CA LEU A 60 -9.44 -8.15 -20.03
C LEU A 60 -10.89 -8.39 -19.59
N ALA A 61 -11.80 -8.60 -20.55
CA ALA A 61 -13.20 -8.92 -20.27
C ALA A 61 -13.31 -10.22 -19.45
N THR A 62 -12.56 -11.26 -19.82
CA THR A 62 -12.57 -12.54 -19.10
C THR A 62 -11.96 -12.43 -17.70
N LEU A 63 -10.86 -11.68 -17.54
CA LEU A 63 -10.14 -11.51 -16.27
C LEU A 63 -10.78 -10.49 -15.33
N THR A 64 -11.78 -9.73 -15.79
CA THR A 64 -12.64 -8.86 -14.99
C THR A 64 -14.02 -9.47 -14.72
N ASP A 65 -14.36 -10.59 -15.35
CA ASP A 65 -15.59 -11.33 -15.10
C ASP A 65 -15.48 -12.22 -13.84
N LYS A 66 -16.58 -12.88 -13.48
CA LYS A 66 -16.75 -13.58 -12.20
C LYS A 66 -16.00 -14.90 -12.08
N GLN A 67 -15.49 -15.44 -13.18
CA GLN A 67 -14.98 -16.83 -13.23
C GLN A 67 -13.48 -16.92 -12.97
N VAL A 68 -12.69 -15.99 -13.51
CA VAL A 68 -11.23 -15.97 -13.39
C VAL A 68 -10.74 -14.54 -13.24
N SER A 69 -9.70 -14.34 -12.43
CA SER A 69 -9.12 -13.01 -12.23
C SER A 69 -7.60 -13.08 -12.13
N SER A 70 -6.95 -12.01 -12.57
CA SER A 70 -5.50 -11.80 -12.45
C SER A 70 -5.24 -10.41 -11.86
N HIS A 71 -4.11 -10.25 -11.17
CA HIS A 71 -3.76 -8.95 -10.59
C HIS A 71 -3.29 -7.94 -11.65
N TYR A 72 -2.65 -8.41 -12.73
CA TYR A 72 -2.12 -7.57 -13.80
C TYR A 72 -2.31 -8.26 -15.16
N LEU A 73 -2.63 -7.47 -16.18
CA LEU A 73 -2.62 -7.89 -17.57
C LEU A 73 -1.63 -7.04 -18.36
N VAL A 74 -0.74 -7.70 -19.11
CA VAL A 74 0.27 -7.05 -19.93
C VAL A 74 -0.09 -7.25 -21.41
N PRO A 75 -0.36 -6.18 -22.19
CA PRO A 75 -0.59 -6.31 -23.62
C PRO A 75 0.65 -6.83 -24.34
N ALA A 76 0.46 -7.51 -25.47
CA ALA A 76 1.57 -8.01 -26.32
C ALA A 76 2.53 -6.89 -26.76
N VAL A 77 1.98 -5.70 -27.04
CA VAL A 77 2.76 -4.47 -27.25
C VAL A 77 2.28 -3.42 -26.24
N PRO A 78 3.01 -3.21 -25.13
CA PRO A 78 2.56 -2.30 -24.10
C PRO A 78 2.56 -0.84 -24.59
N PRO A 79 1.47 -0.08 -24.40
CA PRO A 79 1.47 1.34 -24.68
C PRO A 79 2.45 2.05 -23.72
N ARG A 80 3.13 3.09 -24.21
CA ARG A 80 4.08 3.87 -23.41
C ARG A 80 3.44 5.18 -23.01
N TYR A 81 3.31 5.41 -21.71
CA TYR A 81 2.91 6.71 -21.17
C TYR A 81 4.13 7.35 -20.49
N ASN A 82 4.47 8.57 -20.89
CA ASN A 82 5.66 9.29 -20.40
C ASN A 82 6.96 8.48 -20.47
N GLY A 83 7.17 7.74 -21.57
CA GLY A 83 8.35 6.90 -21.79
C GLY A 83 8.40 5.60 -20.97
N LYS A 84 7.45 5.39 -20.05
CA LYS A 84 7.32 4.18 -19.24
C LYS A 84 6.31 3.22 -19.85
N THR A 85 6.65 1.93 -19.82
CA THR A 85 5.78 0.83 -20.21
C THR A 85 4.55 0.81 -19.30
N ALA A 86 3.35 0.84 -19.87
CA ALA A 86 2.11 0.80 -19.10
C ALA A 86 1.55 -0.62 -19.03
N HIS A 87 1.10 -0.99 -17.84
CA HIS A 87 0.46 -2.27 -17.55
C HIS A 87 -0.91 -1.99 -16.93
N LEU A 88 -1.91 -2.80 -17.27
CA LEU A 88 -3.26 -2.62 -16.73
C LEU A 88 -3.40 -3.43 -15.45
N ALA A 89 -3.73 -2.74 -14.35
CA ALA A 89 -4.13 -3.39 -13.11
C ALA A 89 -5.61 -3.76 -13.22
N THR A 90 -5.90 -5.06 -13.28
CA THR A 90 -7.25 -5.58 -13.54
C THR A 90 -8.18 -5.51 -12.31
N GLY A 91 -7.70 -4.96 -11.19
CA GLY A 91 -8.56 -4.51 -10.09
C GLY A 91 -9.50 -5.57 -9.53
N ALA A 92 -9.02 -6.78 -9.27
CA ALA A 92 -9.82 -7.83 -8.64
C ALA A 92 -9.11 -8.33 -7.37
N GLY A 93 -9.43 -7.74 -6.21
CA GLY A 93 -8.88 -8.25 -4.95
C GLY A 93 -9.02 -7.40 -3.68
N THR A 94 -10.11 -6.67 -3.43
CA THR A 94 -10.36 -6.12 -2.08
C THR A 94 -11.84 -6.17 -1.68
N ARG A 95 -12.35 -7.37 -1.39
CA ARG A 95 -13.48 -7.59 -0.46
C ARG A 95 -13.20 -8.82 0.39
N THR A 96 -12.29 -8.71 1.35
CA THR A 96 -12.11 -9.59 2.54
C THR A 96 -10.92 -9.03 3.32
N GLY A 97 -10.97 -8.69 4.61
CA GLY A 97 -12.03 -8.79 5.59
C GLY A 97 -11.76 -7.79 6.72
N LEU A 98 -12.83 -7.11 7.12
CA LEU A 98 -13.00 -6.57 8.44
C LEU A 98 -13.32 -7.78 9.34
N ALA A 99 -12.42 -8.17 10.23
CA ALA A 99 -12.68 -8.93 11.47
C ALA A 99 -11.34 -9.34 12.08
N CYS A 100 -10.86 -8.59 13.07
CA CYS A 100 -10.07 -9.18 14.14
C CYS A 100 -11.04 -9.34 15.32
N GLY A 101 -11.57 -10.55 15.48
CA GLY A 101 -12.04 -11.15 16.73
C GLY A 101 -11.37 -12.53 16.79
N ASP A 102 -10.95 -13.09 17.92
CA ASP A 102 -11.21 -12.80 19.34
C ASP A 102 -9.90 -12.65 20.14
#